data_AF-A0A7J3B6Z8-F1
#
_entry.id   AF-A0A7J3B6Z8-F1
#
_cell.length_a   1.000
_cell.length_b   1.000
_cell.length_c   1.000
_cell.angle_alpha   90.00
_cell.angle_beta   90.00
_cell.angle_gamma   90.00
#
_symmetry.space_group_name_H-M   'P 1'
#
loop_
_entity.id
_entity.type
_entity.pdbx_description
1 polymer ?
#
loop_
_entity_poly.entity_id
_entity_poly.type
_entity_poly.pdbx_seq_one_letter_code
_entity_poly.pdbx_strand_id
1 'polypeptide(L)'
;MSRRVVGFYKRDGKTRPITMGTGRRRAITEMRVPRTLKRIDIQRKNYGIKYTGNGHWELRLGNLTDAGWFWEGDEYSMLSFLARLDKSAYIDEFLRDMKGAGLSWNDIKSILQRNMIRSDDGLYPLSGDNRTWEFGDLDDLFSEDVRNFLDDGSFDIEEGKRDEIENDAYDYADLSYGNFARKYGDDYRKLMKGIIDNAKSLNDFLNKISSEDVVYDINEMVHNFVDDEAYSAISKAIEAKSSNGK
;
A
#
# COMPACT_ATOMS: atom_id res chain seq x y z
N MET A 1 12.97 -10.23 -12.72
CA MET A 1 12.43 -9.51 -11.56
C MET A 1 11.72 -10.50 -10.65
N SER A 2 11.89 -10.43 -9.32
CA SER A 2 11.22 -11.33 -8.37
C SER A 2 9.84 -10.77 -8.01
N ARG A 3 8.79 -11.58 -8.13
CA ARG A 3 7.42 -11.24 -7.73
C ARG A 3 7.15 -11.86 -6.35
N ARG A 4 6.74 -11.07 -5.35
CA ARG A 4 6.27 -11.60 -4.05
C ARG A 4 4.77 -11.81 -4.15
N VAL A 5 4.30 -13.01 -3.87
CA VAL A 5 2.87 -13.26 -3.69
C VAL A 5 2.47 -12.61 -2.38
N VAL A 6 1.52 -11.68 -2.43
CA VAL A 6 1.04 -10.90 -1.27
C VAL A 6 -0.38 -11.26 -0.88
N GLY A 7 -1.01 -12.17 -1.61
CA GLY A 7 -2.32 -12.69 -1.25
C GLY A 7 -2.87 -13.59 -2.35
N PHE A 8 -4.04 -14.15 -2.08
CA PHE A 8 -4.80 -14.91 -3.05
C PHE A 8 -6.26 -14.46 -3.04
N TYR A 9 -6.88 -14.42 -4.21
CA TYR A 9 -8.31 -14.17 -4.34
C TYR A 9 -8.97 -15.22 -5.24
N LYS A 10 -10.27 -15.42 -5.06
CA LYS A 10 -11.11 -16.21 -5.96
C LYS A 10 -11.89 -15.31 -6.90
N ARG A 11 -11.79 -15.57 -8.20
CA ARG A 11 -12.65 -15.00 -9.25
C ARG A 11 -13.02 -16.13 -10.22
N ASP A 12 -14.30 -16.27 -10.52
CA ASP A 12 -14.85 -17.29 -11.42
C ASP A 12 -14.46 -18.73 -11.03
N GLY A 13 -14.42 -19.03 -9.74
CA GLY A 13 -14.03 -20.34 -9.21
C GLY A 13 -12.54 -20.67 -9.32
N LYS A 14 -11.70 -19.76 -9.83
CA LYS A 14 -10.25 -19.92 -9.94
C LYS A 14 -9.54 -19.10 -8.87
N THR A 15 -8.59 -19.73 -8.17
CA THR A 15 -7.68 -19.06 -7.25
C THR A 15 -6.56 -18.40 -8.03
N ARG A 16 -6.33 -17.10 -7.82
CA ARG A 16 -5.25 -16.34 -8.47
C ARG A 16 -4.32 -15.74 -7.43
N PRO A 17 -2.98 -15.82 -7.62
CA PRO A 17 -2.03 -15.12 -6.77
C PRO A 17 -2.04 -13.62 -7.09
N ILE A 18 -2.03 -12.80 -6.04
CA ILE A 18 -1.74 -11.36 -6.12
C ILE A 18 -0.24 -11.21 -5.99
N THR A 19 0.41 -10.63 -6.99
CA THR A 19 1.87 -10.52 -7.01
C THR A 19 2.32 -9.07 -7.06
N MET A 20 3.11 -8.63 -6.08
CA MET A 20 3.81 -7.34 -6.15
C MET A 20 5.22 -7.50 -6.70
N GLY A 21 5.66 -6.54 -7.51
CA GLY A 21 7.06 -6.43 -7.94
C GLY A 21 7.95 -6.11 -6.74
N THR A 22 8.89 -6.99 -6.40
CA THR A 22 9.85 -6.70 -5.34
C THR A 22 11.12 -6.07 -5.90
N GLY A 23 11.41 -4.84 -5.46
CA GLY A 23 12.78 -4.33 -5.42
C GLY A 23 13.68 -5.30 -4.65
N ARG A 24 14.96 -5.36 -5.02
CA ARG A 24 15.97 -6.34 -4.54
C ARG A 24 15.80 -6.71 -3.05
N ARG A 25 15.55 -8.00 -2.77
CA ARG A 25 15.71 -8.61 -1.44
C ARG A 25 17.11 -8.28 -0.90
N ARG A 26 17.20 -7.41 0.12
CA ARG A 26 18.44 -7.14 0.85
C ARG A 26 18.53 -8.05 2.08
N ALA A 27 19.75 -8.49 2.38
CA ALA A 27 20.07 -9.47 3.41
C ALA A 27 19.49 -9.08 4.79
N ILE A 28 18.82 -10.07 5.41
CA ILE A 28 18.10 -9.98 6.68
C ILE A 28 19.11 -10.18 7.82
N THR A 29 19.17 -9.25 8.76
CA THR A 29 19.95 -9.39 9.99
C THR A 29 19.02 -9.89 11.09
N GLU A 30 19.38 -11.00 11.74
CA GLU A 30 18.60 -11.65 12.81
C GLU A 30 18.20 -10.68 13.93
N MET A 31 16.93 -10.73 14.32
CA MET A 31 16.33 -9.81 15.29
C MET A 31 16.47 -10.32 16.73
N ARG A 32 17.03 -9.51 17.63
CA ARG A 32 16.86 -9.72 19.09
C ARG A 32 15.62 -8.98 19.56
N VAL A 33 14.59 -9.71 19.99
CA VAL A 33 13.42 -9.18 20.70
C VAL A 33 13.53 -9.51 22.20
N PRO A 34 13.09 -8.62 23.11
CA PRO A 34 13.20 -8.85 24.54
C PRO A 34 12.60 -10.20 24.97
N ARG A 35 13.30 -10.91 25.87
CA ARG A 35 12.96 -12.24 26.40
C ARG A 35 11.61 -12.34 27.13
N THR A 36 10.87 -11.24 27.27
CA THR A 36 9.64 -11.14 28.08
C THR A 36 8.35 -11.46 27.31
N LEU A 37 8.38 -11.63 25.98
CA LEU A 37 7.21 -12.13 25.26
C LEU A 37 6.99 -13.61 25.59
N LYS A 38 5.95 -13.89 26.40
CA LYS A 38 5.31 -15.21 26.46
C LYS A 38 4.96 -15.64 25.03
N ARG A 39 4.87 -16.95 24.76
CA ARG A 39 4.44 -17.49 23.45
C ARG A 39 3.06 -16.90 23.09
N ILE A 40 3.04 -15.84 22.29
CA ILE A 40 1.80 -15.28 21.74
C ILE A 40 1.41 -16.16 20.57
N ASP A 41 0.21 -16.72 20.66
CA ASP A 41 -0.36 -17.57 19.63
C ASP A 41 -1.87 -17.32 19.58
N ILE A 42 -2.26 -16.28 18.83
CA ILE A 42 -3.66 -15.94 18.58
C ILE A 42 -3.96 -16.39 17.15
N GLN A 43 -4.72 -17.46 16.99
CA GLN A 43 -5.03 -18.04 15.68
C GLN A 43 -6.54 -18.22 15.56
N ARG A 44 -7.25 -17.14 15.19
CA ARG A 44 -8.70 -17.15 14.95
C ARG A 44 -9.04 -17.42 13.49
N LYS A 45 -10.30 -17.67 13.18
CA LYS A 45 -10.73 -18.07 11.83
C LYS A 45 -10.36 -17.05 10.75
N ASN A 46 -10.42 -15.75 11.06
CA ASN A 46 -10.24 -14.65 10.10
C ASN A 46 -8.99 -13.79 10.34
N TYR A 47 -8.25 -14.04 11.41
CA TYR A 47 -7.02 -13.33 11.69
C TYR A 47 -6.09 -14.20 12.53
N GLY A 48 -4.81 -13.85 12.54
CA GLY A 48 -3.88 -14.46 13.47
C GLY A 48 -2.60 -13.68 13.60
N ILE A 49 -2.05 -13.72 14.81
CA ILE A 49 -0.76 -13.16 15.17
C ILE A 49 -0.07 -14.19 16.08
N LYS A 50 1.11 -14.64 15.67
CA LYS A 50 1.88 -15.63 16.40
C LYS A 50 3.34 -15.25 16.45
N TYR A 51 3.91 -15.29 17.65
CA TYR A 51 5.33 -15.07 17.87
C TYR A 51 6.08 -16.40 17.77
N THR A 52 6.96 -16.53 16.78
CA THR A 52 7.70 -17.77 16.53
C THR A 52 9.08 -17.81 17.20
N GLY A 53 9.48 -16.71 17.84
CA GLY A 53 10.76 -16.57 18.54
C GLY A 53 11.76 -15.71 17.76
N ASN A 54 12.81 -15.25 18.44
CA ASN A 54 13.88 -14.42 17.84
C ASN A 54 13.36 -13.22 17.02
N GLY A 55 12.30 -12.58 17.50
CA GLY A 55 11.72 -11.43 16.82
C GLY A 55 10.87 -11.70 15.60
N HIS A 56 10.64 -12.97 15.25
CA HIS A 56 9.81 -13.36 14.12
C HIS A 56 8.34 -13.49 14.48
N TRP A 57 7.50 -13.05 13.55
CA TRP A 57 6.05 -13.08 13.67
C TRP A 57 5.42 -13.71 12.45
N GLU A 58 4.34 -14.45 12.66
CA GLU A 58 3.44 -14.93 11.62
C GLU A 58 2.13 -14.14 11.75
N LEU A 59 1.76 -13.44 10.67
CA LEU A 59 0.54 -12.65 10.57
C LEU A 59 -0.36 -13.25 9.51
N ARG A 60 -1.67 -13.30 9.77
CA ARG A 60 -2.66 -13.74 8.76
C ARG A 60 -3.95 -12.94 8.85
N LEU A 61 -4.59 -12.73 7.72
CA LEU A 61 -5.93 -12.15 7.62
C LEU A 61 -6.78 -12.89 6.59
N GLY A 62 -8.07 -12.94 6.85
CA GLY A 62 -9.05 -13.64 6.02
C GLY A 62 -8.91 -15.17 6.08
N ASN A 63 -9.73 -15.84 5.27
CA ASN A 63 -9.61 -17.25 4.94
C ASN A 63 -10.32 -17.51 3.60
N LEU A 64 -9.81 -18.47 2.82
CA LEU A 64 -10.33 -18.75 1.48
C LEU A 64 -11.73 -19.36 1.44
N THR A 65 -12.24 -19.84 2.57
CA THR A 65 -13.54 -20.53 2.65
C THR A 65 -14.69 -19.56 2.86
N ASP A 66 -14.54 -18.60 3.76
CA ASP A 66 -15.60 -17.66 4.14
C ASP A 66 -15.34 -16.27 3.54
N ALA A 67 -14.11 -15.76 3.70
CA ALA A 67 -13.79 -14.39 3.30
C ALA A 67 -13.57 -14.29 1.77
N GLY A 68 -13.26 -15.40 1.09
CA GLY A 68 -12.95 -15.42 -0.34
C GLY A 68 -11.58 -14.84 -0.69
N TRP A 69 -10.86 -14.33 0.30
CA TRP A 69 -9.49 -13.82 0.22
C TRP A 69 -8.67 -14.29 1.41
N PHE A 70 -7.35 -14.29 1.25
CA PHE A 70 -6.41 -14.64 2.30
C PHE A 70 -5.11 -13.86 2.12
N TRP A 71 -4.56 -13.41 3.23
CA TRP A 71 -3.33 -12.64 3.31
C TRP A 71 -2.44 -13.19 4.42
N GLU A 72 -1.14 -13.30 4.15
CA GLU A 72 -0.10 -13.67 5.11
C GLU A 72 1.01 -12.64 5.11
N GLY A 73 1.60 -12.45 6.29
CA GLY A 73 2.70 -11.53 6.50
C GLY A 73 3.61 -11.99 7.63
N ASP A 74 4.68 -11.24 7.77
CA ASP A 74 5.72 -11.41 8.77
C ASP A 74 5.82 -10.15 9.64
N GLU A 75 6.83 -10.07 10.51
CA GLU A 75 7.08 -8.88 11.31
C GLU A 75 7.18 -7.59 10.49
N TYR A 76 7.66 -7.64 9.25
CA TYR A 76 7.82 -6.49 8.36
C TYR A 76 6.50 -6.04 7.72
N SER A 77 5.45 -6.82 7.90
CA SER A 77 4.11 -6.61 7.35
C SER A 77 3.10 -6.16 8.42
N MET A 78 3.59 -5.82 9.62
CA MET A 78 2.76 -5.49 10.79
C MET A 78 1.86 -4.28 10.55
N LEU A 79 2.32 -3.25 9.84
CA LEU A 79 1.50 -2.07 9.55
C LEU A 79 0.42 -2.41 8.53
N SER A 80 0.74 -3.14 7.47
CA SER A 80 -0.27 -3.66 6.53
C SER A 80 -1.32 -4.52 7.23
N PHE A 81 -0.89 -5.39 8.15
CA PHE A 81 -1.78 -6.21 8.96
C PHE A 81 -2.75 -5.35 9.77
N LEU A 82 -2.24 -4.36 10.51
CA LEU A 82 -3.06 -3.48 11.35
C LEU A 82 -4.01 -2.61 10.51
N ALA A 83 -3.53 -2.01 9.42
CA ALA A 83 -4.35 -1.18 8.54
C ALA A 83 -5.52 -1.96 7.89
N ARG A 84 -5.28 -3.21 7.49
CA ARG A 84 -6.32 -4.09 6.95
C ARG A 84 -7.28 -4.59 8.02
N LEU A 85 -6.76 -4.88 9.21
CA LEU A 85 -7.57 -5.34 10.33
C LEU A 85 -8.50 -4.24 10.85
N ASP A 86 -8.04 -2.99 10.89
CA ASP A 86 -8.82 -1.83 11.32
C ASP A 86 -10.13 -1.69 10.54
N LYS A 87 -10.06 -1.89 9.22
CA LYS A 87 -11.22 -1.87 8.31
C LYS A 87 -12.04 -3.17 8.34
N SER A 88 -11.68 -4.16 9.17
CA SER A 88 -12.33 -5.47 9.21
C SER A 88 -13.39 -5.54 10.31
N ALA A 89 -14.39 -6.41 10.11
CA ALA A 89 -15.39 -6.72 11.13
C ALA A 89 -14.83 -7.44 12.38
N TYR A 90 -13.54 -7.78 12.40
CA TYR A 90 -12.90 -8.58 13.44
C TYR A 90 -11.98 -7.77 14.36
N ILE A 91 -11.89 -6.45 14.17
CA ILE A 91 -11.00 -5.59 14.96
C ILE A 91 -11.28 -5.70 16.46
N ASP A 92 -12.54 -5.63 16.88
CA ASP A 92 -12.93 -5.72 18.29
C ASP A 92 -12.56 -7.08 18.91
N GLU A 93 -12.70 -8.16 18.16
CA GLU A 93 -12.31 -9.51 18.60
C GLU A 93 -10.79 -9.58 18.80
N PHE A 94 -10.04 -9.06 17.83
CA PHE A 94 -8.59 -9.02 17.89
C PHE A 94 -8.07 -8.20 19.08
N LEU A 95 -8.64 -7.02 19.32
CA LEU A 95 -8.25 -6.16 20.45
C LEU A 95 -8.48 -6.86 21.80
N ARG A 96 -9.58 -7.62 21.94
CA ARG A 96 -9.84 -8.44 23.13
C ARG A 96 -8.83 -9.57 23.28
N ASP A 97 -8.53 -10.29 22.19
CA ASP A 97 -7.57 -11.39 22.22
C ASP A 97 -6.14 -10.92 22.52
N MET A 98 -5.72 -9.79 21.94
CA MET A 98 -4.43 -9.16 22.23
C MET A 98 -4.30 -8.85 23.72
N LYS A 99 -5.34 -8.23 24.30
CA LYS A 99 -5.39 -7.93 25.73
C LYS A 99 -5.32 -9.21 26.57
N GLY A 100 -6.03 -10.28 26.16
CA GLY A 100 -6.01 -11.58 26.82
C GLY A 100 -4.65 -12.29 26.75
N ALA A 101 -3.92 -12.14 25.64
CA ALA A 101 -2.59 -12.68 25.46
C ALA A 101 -1.48 -11.85 26.15
N GLY A 102 -1.82 -10.66 26.64
CA GLY A 102 -0.87 -9.76 27.29
C GLY A 102 0.10 -9.07 26.32
N LEU A 103 -0.27 -8.96 25.03
CA LEU A 103 0.51 -8.22 24.05
C LEU A 103 0.23 -6.72 24.20
N SER A 104 1.27 -5.94 24.56
CA SER A 104 1.12 -4.51 24.81
C SER A 104 1.30 -3.66 23.55
N TRP A 105 0.78 -2.43 23.57
CA TRP A 105 1.06 -1.45 22.51
C TRP A 105 2.57 -1.22 22.34
N ASN A 106 3.35 -1.19 23.42
CA ASN A 106 4.80 -0.97 23.33
C ASN A 106 5.52 -2.08 22.54
N ASP A 107 5.03 -3.32 22.63
CA ASP A 107 5.58 -4.44 21.85
C ASP A 107 5.31 -4.23 20.35
N ILE A 108 4.07 -3.88 19.99
CA ILE A 108 3.68 -3.57 18.61
C ILE A 108 4.43 -2.34 18.08
N LYS A 109 4.46 -1.25 18.86
CA LYS A 109 5.17 -0.01 18.53
C LYS A 109 6.63 -0.26 18.20
N SER A 110 7.31 -1.11 18.98
CA SER A 110 8.72 -1.47 18.72
C SER A 110 8.90 -2.21 17.39
N ILE A 111 7.95 -3.04 16.97
CA ILE A 111 7.96 -3.70 15.65
C ILE A 111 7.77 -2.64 14.56
N LEU A 112 6.74 -1.80 14.68
CA LEU A 112 6.41 -0.77 13.70
C LEU A 112 7.57 0.23 13.50
N GLN A 113 8.14 0.77 14.58
CA GLN A 113 9.26 1.71 14.53
C GLN A 113 10.49 1.14 13.80
N ARG A 114 10.75 -0.16 13.95
CA ARG A 114 11.86 -0.84 13.25
C ARG A 114 11.57 -1.01 11.77
N ASN A 115 10.33 -1.36 11.40
CA ASN A 115 9.94 -1.54 10.00
C ASN A 115 10.03 -0.24 9.21
N MET A 116 9.64 0.89 9.82
CA MET A 116 9.65 2.21 9.17
C MET A 116 11.03 2.71 8.74
N ILE A 117 12.13 2.08 9.18
CA ILE A 117 13.48 2.43 8.75
C ILE A 117 13.74 2.00 7.30
N ARG A 118 13.08 0.92 6.84
CA ARG A 118 13.46 0.23 5.59
C ARG A 118 12.29 -0.25 4.74
N SER A 119 11.06 -0.02 5.20
CA SER A 119 9.85 -0.55 4.58
C SER A 119 8.80 0.56 4.44
N ASP A 120 8.18 0.64 3.29
CA ASP A 120 6.94 1.34 2.99
C ASP A 120 5.70 0.47 3.33
N ASP A 121 5.86 -0.52 4.22
CA ASP A 121 4.77 -1.38 4.68
C ASP A 121 3.54 -0.55 5.11
N GLY A 122 2.37 -0.99 4.69
CA GLY A 122 1.10 -0.29 4.91
C GLY A 122 0.76 0.76 3.86
N LEU A 123 1.71 1.25 3.05
CA LEU A 123 1.40 2.24 2.01
C LEU A 123 0.40 1.64 1.00
N TYR A 124 0.69 0.46 0.46
CA TYR A 124 -0.20 -0.24 -0.48
C TYR A 124 -1.66 -0.36 0.00
N PRO A 125 -1.96 -0.93 1.19
CA PRO A 125 -3.35 -1.03 1.64
C PRO A 125 -3.96 0.31 2.07
N LEU A 126 -3.15 1.31 2.47
CA LEU A 126 -3.67 2.61 2.86
C LEU A 126 -3.96 3.51 1.65
N SER A 127 -3.21 3.38 0.56
CA SER A 127 -3.42 4.10 -0.70
C SER A 127 -4.45 3.44 -1.63
N GLY A 128 -5.12 2.37 -1.18
CA GLY A 128 -6.30 1.83 -1.86
C GLY A 128 -6.23 0.38 -2.34
N ASP A 129 -5.12 -0.34 -2.08
CA ASP A 129 -5.00 -1.79 -2.33
C ASP A 129 -5.23 -2.16 -3.81
N ASN A 130 -5.56 -3.42 -4.11
CA ASN A 130 -5.81 -3.89 -5.48
C ASN A 130 -6.85 -3.06 -6.24
N ARG A 131 -7.81 -2.44 -5.54
CA ARG A 131 -8.86 -1.66 -6.20
C ARG A 131 -8.25 -0.48 -6.95
N THR A 132 -7.39 0.27 -6.27
CA THR A 132 -6.62 1.36 -6.84
C THR A 132 -5.57 0.87 -7.81
N TRP A 133 -4.72 -0.07 -7.39
CA TRP A 133 -3.47 -0.36 -8.12
C TRP A 133 -3.58 -1.44 -9.21
N GLU A 134 -4.65 -2.24 -9.23
CA GLU A 134 -4.74 -3.41 -10.12
C GLU A 134 -6.06 -3.50 -10.90
N PHE A 135 -7.10 -2.74 -10.53
CA PHE A 135 -8.44 -2.86 -11.11
C PHE A 135 -8.96 -1.61 -11.83
N GLY A 136 -8.07 -0.65 -12.14
CA GLY A 136 -8.37 0.45 -13.07
C GLY A 136 -8.94 1.72 -12.45
N ASP A 137 -9.09 1.80 -11.11
CA ASP A 137 -9.54 3.04 -10.45
C ASP A 137 -8.62 4.25 -10.76
N LEU A 138 -7.33 4.00 -11.04
CA LEU A 138 -6.39 5.05 -11.47
C LEU A 138 -6.57 5.47 -12.93
N ASP A 139 -7.11 4.61 -13.79
CA ASP A 139 -7.28 4.91 -15.22
C ASP A 139 -8.32 6.02 -15.42
N ASP A 140 -9.38 6.02 -14.59
CA ASP A 140 -10.41 7.07 -14.60
C ASP A 140 -9.82 8.42 -14.15
N LEU A 141 -9.03 8.44 -13.06
CA LEU A 141 -8.34 9.64 -12.59
C LEU A 141 -7.35 10.16 -13.62
N PHE A 142 -6.56 9.27 -14.22
CA PHE A 142 -5.61 9.62 -15.26
C PHE A 142 -6.30 10.20 -16.49
N SER A 143 -7.42 9.60 -16.93
CA SER A 143 -8.24 10.11 -18.03
C SER A 143 -8.69 11.55 -17.79
N GLU A 144 -9.14 11.83 -16.57
CA GLU A 144 -9.62 13.14 -16.18
C GLU A 144 -8.49 14.17 -16.19
N ASP A 145 -7.34 13.85 -15.57
CA ASP A 145 -6.18 14.75 -15.52
C ASP A 145 -5.61 15.02 -16.91
N VAL A 146 -5.53 13.99 -17.78
CA VAL A 146 -5.10 14.19 -19.17
C VAL A 146 -6.03 15.17 -19.88
N ARG A 147 -7.35 15.02 -19.76
CA ARG A 147 -8.30 15.94 -20.40
C ARG A 147 -8.19 17.35 -19.83
N ASN A 148 -8.06 17.49 -18.51
CA ASN A 148 -7.95 18.77 -17.84
C ASN A 148 -6.72 19.56 -18.34
N PHE A 149 -5.56 18.91 -18.44
CA PHE A 149 -4.35 19.54 -18.98
C PHE A 149 -4.43 19.91 -20.47
N LEU A 150 -5.21 19.15 -21.25
CA LEU A 150 -5.45 19.47 -22.65
C LEU A 150 -6.47 20.61 -22.81
N ASP A 151 -7.43 20.74 -21.89
CA ASP A 151 -8.47 21.77 -21.90
C ASP A 151 -7.99 23.12 -21.35
N ASP A 152 -7.10 23.11 -20.35
CA ASP A 152 -6.61 24.33 -19.70
C ASP A 152 -5.52 25.06 -20.50
N GLY A 153 -5.03 24.45 -21.58
CA GLY A 153 -3.98 25.00 -22.44
C GLY A 153 -2.57 24.89 -21.84
N SER A 154 -2.34 23.96 -20.91
CA SER A 154 -1.01 23.67 -20.35
C SER A 154 0.01 23.24 -21.41
N PHE A 155 -0.47 22.76 -22.57
CA PHE A 155 0.34 22.30 -23.69
C PHE A 155 -0.05 23.03 -24.99
N ASP A 156 0.95 23.41 -25.78
CA ASP A 156 0.74 23.94 -27.13
C ASP A 156 0.63 22.76 -28.11
N ILE A 157 -0.60 22.51 -28.58
CA ILE A 157 -0.96 21.34 -29.37
C ILE A 157 -1.46 21.78 -30.74
N GLU A 158 -0.89 21.17 -31.78
CA GLU A 158 -1.31 21.39 -33.16
C GLU A 158 -2.80 21.05 -33.34
N GLU A 159 -3.51 21.90 -34.07
CA GLU A 159 -4.94 21.75 -34.33
C GLU A 159 -5.26 20.37 -34.93
N GLY A 160 -6.22 19.67 -34.33
CA GLY A 160 -6.64 18.33 -34.76
C GLY A 160 -5.81 17.17 -34.21
N LYS A 161 -4.71 17.41 -33.47
CA LYS A 161 -3.91 16.33 -32.85
C LYS A 161 -4.28 15.97 -31.41
N ARG A 162 -5.26 16.66 -30.83
CA ARG A 162 -5.67 16.48 -29.44
C ARG A 162 -6.05 15.04 -29.11
N ASP A 163 -6.99 14.46 -29.87
CA ASP A 163 -7.48 13.11 -29.60
C ASP A 163 -6.38 12.06 -29.74
N GLU A 164 -5.43 12.27 -30.67
CA GLU A 164 -4.26 11.39 -30.80
C GLU A 164 -3.34 11.48 -29.57
N ILE A 165 -3.07 12.69 -29.09
CA ILE A 165 -2.20 12.90 -27.90
C ILE A 165 -2.86 12.33 -26.64
N GLU A 166 -4.17 12.50 -26.47
CA GLU A 166 -4.92 11.90 -25.36
C GLU A 166 -4.79 10.36 -25.36
N ASN A 167 -4.92 9.73 -26.54
CA ASN A 167 -4.78 8.28 -26.66
C ASN A 167 -3.33 7.82 -26.45
N ASP A 168 -2.36 8.51 -27.05
CA ASP A 168 -0.94 8.15 -26.98
C ASP A 168 -0.37 8.34 -25.56
N ALA A 169 -0.94 9.25 -24.75
CA ALA A 169 -0.51 9.45 -23.36
C ALA A 169 -0.56 8.14 -22.54
N TYR A 170 -1.53 7.25 -22.79
CA TYR A 170 -1.61 5.96 -22.11
C TYR A 170 -0.40 5.07 -22.33
N ASP A 171 0.23 5.14 -23.50
CA ASP A 171 1.42 4.33 -23.81
C ASP A 171 2.66 4.79 -23.03
N TYR A 172 2.64 6.01 -22.48
CA TYR A 172 3.77 6.64 -21.80
C TYR A 172 3.63 6.75 -20.28
N ALA A 173 2.45 6.45 -19.72
CA ALA A 173 2.18 6.50 -18.29
C ALA A 173 2.65 5.21 -17.57
N ASP A 174 3.24 5.35 -16.38
CA ASP A 174 3.53 4.21 -15.49
C ASP A 174 2.80 4.41 -14.16
N LEU A 175 1.51 4.06 -14.15
CA LEU A 175 0.61 4.12 -12.98
C LEU A 175 0.82 2.96 -11.99
N SER A 176 1.96 2.26 -12.04
CA SER A 176 2.20 1.13 -11.14
C SER A 176 2.47 1.57 -9.71
N TYR A 177 2.02 0.75 -8.74
CA TYR A 177 2.35 0.96 -7.32
C TYR A 177 3.86 1.06 -7.08
N GLY A 178 4.66 0.30 -7.85
CA GLY A 178 6.11 0.32 -7.71
C GLY A 178 6.76 1.66 -8.10
N ASN A 179 6.13 2.42 -8.99
CA ASN A 179 6.55 3.77 -9.34
C ASN A 179 6.06 4.78 -8.28
N PHE A 180 4.79 4.69 -7.87
CA PHE A 180 4.22 5.48 -6.78
C PHE A 180 5.03 5.37 -5.48
N ALA A 181 5.29 4.14 -5.01
CA ALA A 181 6.03 3.87 -3.78
C ALA A 181 7.47 4.39 -3.84
N ARG A 182 8.08 4.44 -5.03
CA ARG A 182 9.42 5.01 -5.21
C ARG A 182 9.41 6.53 -5.00
N LYS A 183 8.34 7.19 -5.41
CA LYS A 183 8.19 8.65 -5.32
C LYS A 183 7.77 9.10 -3.92
N TYR A 184 6.74 8.47 -3.35
CA TYR A 184 6.12 8.92 -2.08
C TYR A 184 6.45 8.05 -0.88
N GLY A 185 7.18 6.94 -1.05
CA GLY A 185 7.49 6.03 0.05
C GLY A 185 8.25 6.70 1.19
N ASP A 186 9.09 7.70 0.91
CA ASP A 186 9.85 8.43 1.93
C ASP A 186 8.95 9.35 2.76
N ASP A 187 8.02 10.06 2.12
CA ASP A 187 7.09 10.97 2.79
C ASP A 187 6.05 10.21 3.60
N TYR A 188 5.53 9.10 3.05
CA TYR A 188 4.72 8.14 3.80
C TYR A 188 5.43 7.65 5.06
N ARG A 189 6.72 7.27 4.97
CA ARG A 189 7.47 6.79 6.15
C ARG A 189 7.66 7.87 7.19
N LYS A 190 7.84 9.14 6.80
CA LYS A 190 7.90 10.27 7.75
C LYS A 190 6.55 10.45 8.46
N LEU A 191 5.45 10.46 7.69
CA LEU A 191 4.09 10.56 8.22
C LEU A 191 3.80 9.45 9.24
N MET A 192 4.01 8.19 8.83
CA MET A 192 3.75 7.04 9.70
C MET A 192 4.65 7.00 10.92
N LYS A 193 5.93 7.34 10.78
CA LYS A 193 6.82 7.45 11.93
C LYS A 193 6.29 8.46 12.95
N GLY A 194 5.86 9.64 12.51
CA GLY A 194 5.26 10.64 13.40
C GLY A 194 4.04 10.09 14.15
N ILE A 195 3.18 9.34 13.46
CA ILE A 195 1.98 8.76 14.06
C ILE A 195 2.33 7.66 15.07
N ILE A 196 3.23 6.74 14.72
CA ILE A 196 3.69 5.66 15.61
C ILE A 196 4.36 6.23 16.86
N ASP A 197 5.21 7.24 16.70
CA ASP A 197 5.98 7.84 17.79
C ASP A 197 5.06 8.57 18.79
N ASN A 198 3.99 9.22 18.31
CA ASN A 198 3.06 9.98 19.14
C ASN A 198 1.90 9.17 19.71
N ALA A 199 1.54 8.02 19.12
CA ALA A 199 0.43 7.21 19.59
C ALA A 199 0.69 6.61 20.99
N LYS A 200 -0.27 6.80 21.89
CA LYS A 200 -0.23 6.37 23.30
C LYS A 200 -0.75 4.95 23.52
N SER A 201 -1.53 4.43 22.58
CA SER A 201 -2.11 3.08 22.62
C SER A 201 -2.35 2.55 21.21
N LEU A 202 -2.66 1.26 21.09
CA LEU A 202 -3.04 0.68 19.80
C LEU A 202 -4.31 1.34 19.24
N ASN A 203 -5.33 1.60 20.07
CA ASN A 203 -6.55 2.27 19.61
C ASN A 203 -6.28 3.70 19.13
N ASP A 204 -5.42 4.42 19.84
CA ASP A 204 -5.00 5.78 19.44
C ASP A 204 -4.29 5.76 18.08
N PHE A 205 -3.41 4.78 17.88
CA PHE A 205 -2.74 4.54 16.61
C PHE A 205 -3.73 4.23 15.47
N LEU A 206 -4.63 3.26 15.70
CA LEU A 206 -5.65 2.84 14.73
C LEU A 206 -6.59 3.98 14.34
N ASN A 207 -7.09 4.72 15.32
CA ASN A 207 -7.91 5.91 15.08
C ASN A 207 -7.17 6.98 14.26
N LYS A 208 -5.84 7.11 14.46
CA LYS A 208 -5.04 8.10 13.73
C LYS A 208 -4.79 7.69 12.29
N ILE A 209 -4.43 6.44 12.01
CA ILE A 209 -4.21 5.98 10.63
C ILE A 209 -5.50 5.99 9.78
N SER A 210 -6.66 5.93 10.43
CA SER A 210 -7.98 6.01 9.79
C SER A 210 -8.64 7.39 9.93
N SER A 211 -7.91 8.38 10.45
CA SER A 211 -8.40 9.76 10.55
C SER A 211 -8.50 10.42 9.17
N GLU A 212 -9.44 11.35 9.03
CA GLU A 212 -9.66 12.11 7.79
C GLU A 212 -8.37 12.78 7.31
N ASP A 213 -7.58 13.38 8.21
CA ASP A 213 -6.29 14.01 7.88
C ASP A 213 -5.32 13.03 7.18
N VAL A 214 -5.15 11.84 7.75
CA VAL A 214 -4.18 10.85 7.21
C VAL A 214 -4.69 10.25 5.91
N VAL A 215 -6.00 10.02 5.80
CA VAL A 215 -6.62 9.57 4.56
C VAL A 215 -6.46 10.63 3.47
N TYR A 216 -6.66 11.91 3.80
CA TYR A 216 -6.45 13.02 2.89
C TYR A 216 -4.99 13.10 2.42
N ASP A 217 -4.01 13.09 3.33
CA ASP A 217 -2.58 13.16 2.99
C ASP A 217 -2.18 12.02 2.02
N ILE A 218 -2.67 10.80 2.25
CA ILE A 218 -2.37 9.65 1.40
C ILE A 218 -3.06 9.77 0.04
N ASN A 219 -4.32 10.22 0.01
CA ASN A 219 -5.02 10.44 -1.26
C ASN A 219 -4.37 11.56 -2.07
N GLU A 220 -3.92 12.63 -1.42
CA GLU A 220 -3.17 13.72 -2.07
C GLU A 220 -1.87 13.20 -2.70
N MET A 221 -1.14 12.29 -2.05
CA MET A 221 0.02 11.62 -2.68
C MET A 221 -0.39 10.84 -3.95
N VAL A 222 -1.54 10.16 -3.94
CA VAL A 222 -2.05 9.41 -5.10
C VAL A 222 -2.45 10.36 -6.22
N HIS A 223 -3.23 11.41 -5.93
CA HIS A 223 -3.64 12.40 -6.93
C HIS A 223 -2.44 13.10 -7.55
N ASN A 224 -1.51 13.60 -6.74
CA ASN A 224 -0.28 14.23 -7.25
C ASN A 224 0.58 13.26 -8.07
N PHE A 225 0.55 11.97 -7.75
CA PHE A 225 1.23 10.95 -8.57
C PHE A 225 0.58 10.83 -9.95
N VAL A 226 -0.73 10.72 -10.02
CA VAL A 226 -1.48 10.59 -11.29
C VAL A 226 -1.32 11.86 -12.13
N ASP A 227 -1.47 13.03 -11.53
CA ASP A 227 -1.29 14.34 -12.16
C ASP A 227 0.07 14.47 -12.84
N ASP A 228 1.14 14.15 -12.10
CA ASP A 228 2.51 14.20 -12.63
C ASP A 228 2.75 13.16 -13.74
N GLU A 229 2.16 11.97 -13.65
CA GLU A 229 2.24 10.96 -14.70
C GLU A 229 1.45 11.37 -15.96
N ALA A 230 0.27 12.00 -15.80
CA ALA A 230 -0.53 12.56 -16.88
C ALA A 230 0.23 13.66 -17.62
N TYR A 231 0.77 14.64 -16.88
CA TYR A 231 1.59 15.71 -17.45
C TYR A 231 2.81 15.15 -18.20
N SER A 232 3.53 14.20 -17.60
CA SER A 232 4.69 13.57 -18.22
C SER A 232 4.32 12.78 -19.48
N ALA A 233 3.21 12.06 -19.45
CA ALA A 233 2.71 11.26 -20.56
C ALA A 233 2.33 12.11 -21.77
N ILE A 234 1.59 13.20 -21.55
CA ILE A 234 1.25 14.17 -22.61
C ILE A 234 2.53 14.75 -23.23
N SER A 235 3.48 15.18 -22.39
CA SER A 235 4.76 15.73 -22.85
C SER A 235 5.49 14.77 -23.79
N LYS A 236 5.60 13.49 -23.40
CA LYS A 236 6.26 12.45 -24.22
C LYS A 236 5.51 12.16 -25.51
N ALA A 237 4.17 12.14 -25.48
CA ALA A 237 3.36 11.95 -26.68
C ALA A 237 3.61 13.07 -27.71
N ILE A 238 3.67 14.32 -27.27
CA ILE A 238 3.97 15.48 -28.13
C ILE A 238 5.40 15.38 -28.72
N GLU A 239 6.39 15.03 -27.89
CA GLU A 239 7.79 14.88 -28.33
C GLU A 239 7.97 13.76 -29.37
N ALA A 240 7.30 12.63 -29.18
CA ALA A 240 7.34 11.49 -30.09
C ALA A 240 6.79 11.85 -31.47
N LYS A 241 5.69 12.62 -31.52
CA LYS A 241 5.09 13.10 -32.78
C LYS A 241 5.97 14.12 -33.49
N SER A 242 6.61 15.01 -32.74
CA SER A 242 7.55 16.00 -33.27
C SER A 242 8.79 15.34 -33.88
N SER A 243 9.18 14.16 -33.38
CA SER A 243 10.34 13.40 -33.84
C SER A 243 10.05 12.52 -35.06
N ASN A 244 8.82 12.02 -35.21
CA ASN A 244 8.39 11.21 -36.36
C ASN A 244 7.99 12.04 -37.60
N GLY A 245 7.93 13.37 -37.48
CA GLY A 245 7.68 14.30 -38.58
C GLY A 245 8.94 14.79 -39.33
N LYS A 246 10.11 14.20 -39.07
CA LYS A 246 11.39 14.50 -39.76
C LYS A 246 11.79 13.42 -40.75
#